data_AF-T0HQN0-F1
#
_entry.id   AF-T0HQN0-F1
#
_cell.length_a   1.000
_cell.length_b   1.000
_cell.length_c   1.000
_cell.angle_alpha   90.00
_cell.angle_beta   90.00
_cell.angle_gamma   90.00
#
_symmetry.space_group_name_H-M   'P 1'
#
loop_
_entity.id
_entity.type
_entity.pdbx_description
1 polymer ?
#
loop_
_entity_poly.entity_id
_entity_poly.type
_entity_poly.pdbx_seq_one_letter_code
_entity_poly.pdbx_strand_id
1 'polypeptide(L)'
;MSAGENAMKLDQPVHSKAFHKLLIRCFAEQRRPTEEEVDLMASKIWQESHGSVTGQQWWDVMRGSDAHRQMINAALMALGSYDRKAA
;
A
#
# COMPACT_ATOMS: atom_id res chain seq x y z
N MET A 1 22.47 26.07 -20.44
CA MET A 1 21.37 25.47 -21.21
C MET A 1 20.61 24.56 -20.25
N SER A 2 19.42 24.97 -19.82
CA SER A 2 18.56 24.21 -18.89
C SER A 2 17.33 23.70 -19.64
N ALA A 3 17.13 22.39 -19.62
CA ALA A 3 15.88 21.69 -19.92
C ALA A 3 16.13 20.20 -19.57
N GLY A 4 15.31 19.48 -18.82
CA GLY A 4 14.11 19.82 -18.07
C GLY A 4 13.83 18.62 -17.16
N GLU A 5 13.63 18.88 -15.87
CA GLU A 5 13.20 17.90 -14.91
C GLU A 5 11.75 17.51 -15.23
N ASN A 6 11.57 16.46 -16.01
CA ASN A 6 10.24 15.87 -16.22
C ASN A 6 9.95 14.93 -15.04
N ALA A 7 9.75 15.54 -13.87
CA ALA A 7 9.19 14.86 -12.72
C ALA A 7 7.76 14.46 -13.08
N MET A 8 7.59 13.18 -13.43
CA MET A 8 6.32 12.50 -13.46
C MET A 8 5.75 12.51 -12.03
N LYS A 9 5.14 13.64 -11.66
CA LYS A 9 4.29 13.79 -10.48
C LYS A 9 3.04 12.95 -10.75
N LEU A 10 3.16 11.65 -10.53
CA LEU A 10 2.02 10.74 -10.42
C LEU A 10 1.09 11.28 -9.32
N ASP A 11 -0.02 11.90 -9.74
CA ASP A 11 -1.34 12.02 -9.10
C ASP A 11 -1.47 11.71 -7.59
N GLN A 12 -0.60 12.27 -6.75
CA GLN A 12 -0.63 12.12 -5.30
C GLN A 12 -1.99 12.44 -4.64
N PRO A 13 -2.83 13.38 -5.14
CA PRO A 13 -4.12 13.67 -4.51
C PRO A 13 -5.19 12.59 -4.72
N VAL A 14 -5.20 11.94 -5.89
CA VAL A 14 -6.26 11.00 -6.29
C VAL A 14 -6.10 9.69 -5.52
N HIS A 15 -4.86 9.19 -5.46
CA HIS A 15 -4.51 8.01 -4.69
C HIS A 15 -4.85 8.22 -3.20
N SER A 16 -4.41 9.34 -2.60
CA SER A 16 -4.67 9.62 -1.18
C SER A 16 -6.17 9.63 -0.81
N LYS A 17 -7.03 10.19 -1.65
CA LYS A 17 -8.49 10.21 -1.43
C LYS A 17 -9.13 8.82 -1.54
N ALA A 18 -8.66 7.97 -2.47
CA ALA A 18 -9.13 6.60 -2.59
C ALA A 18 -8.78 5.76 -1.34
N PHE A 19 -7.59 5.96 -0.76
CA PHE A 19 -7.17 5.26 0.46
C PHE A 19 -8.03 5.61 1.68
N HIS A 20 -8.35 6.88 1.88
CA HIS A 20 -9.22 7.29 2.98
C HIS A 20 -10.62 6.66 2.86
N LYS A 21 -11.17 6.60 1.64
CA LYS A 21 -12.47 5.96 1.40
C LYS A 21 -12.42 4.46 1.67
N LEU A 22 -11.34 3.78 1.27
CA LEU A 22 -11.16 2.34 1.47
C LEU A 22 -11.02 2.00 2.96
N LEU A 23 -10.24 2.79 3.71
CA LEU A 23 -10.14 2.68 5.17
C LEU A 23 -11.51 2.87 5.84
N ILE A 24 -12.20 3.98 5.53
CA ILE A 24 -13.53 4.28 6.10
C ILE A 24 -14.52 3.15 5.77
N ARG A 25 -14.48 2.62 4.54
CA ARG A 25 -15.39 1.56 4.10
C ARG A 25 -15.15 0.25 4.84
N CYS A 26 -13.91 -0.19 5.02
CA CYS A 26 -13.60 -1.41 5.78
C CYS A 26 -14.06 -1.27 7.23
N PHE A 27 -13.81 -0.12 7.86
CA PHE A 27 -14.23 0.14 9.24
C PHE A 27 -15.75 0.28 9.39
N ALA A 28 -16.42 1.00 8.47
CA ALA A 28 -17.85 1.26 8.55
C ALA A 28 -18.71 0.05 8.19
N GLU A 29 -18.29 -0.76 7.21
CA GLU A 29 -19.03 -1.93 6.74
C GLU A 29 -18.70 -3.21 7.55
N GLN A 30 -17.71 -3.16 8.46
CA GLN A 30 -17.23 -4.33 9.24
C GLN A 30 -16.94 -5.57 8.38
N ARG A 31 -16.63 -5.35 7.10
CA ARG A 31 -16.36 -6.43 6.15
C ARG A 31 -14.87 -6.71 6.11
N ARG A 32 -14.52 -7.94 5.71
CA ARG A 32 -13.13 -8.26 5.37
C ARG A 32 -12.74 -7.52 4.07
N PRO A 33 -11.52 -6.95 4.01
CA PRO A 33 -10.99 -6.37 2.79
C PRO A 33 -10.75 -7.46 1.75
N THR A 34 -10.89 -7.11 0.47
CA THR A 34 -10.53 -8.02 -0.62
C THR A 34 -9.01 -8.09 -0.79
N GLU A 35 -8.52 -9.11 -1.50
CA GLU A 35 -7.08 -9.23 -1.81
C GLU A 35 -6.54 -7.99 -2.54
N GLU A 36 -7.32 -7.44 -3.47
CA GLU A 36 -6.98 -6.21 -4.20
C GLU A 36 -6.84 -4.99 -3.29
N GLU A 37 -7.73 -4.85 -2.30
CA GLU A 37 -7.68 -3.75 -1.34
C GLU A 37 -6.48 -3.86 -0.41
N VAL A 38 -6.10 -5.09 -0.04
CA VAL A 38 -4.88 -5.38 0.71
C VAL A 38 -3.65 -5.06 -0.12
N ASP A 39 -3.58 -5.50 -1.39
CA ASP A 39 -2.45 -5.24 -2.29
C ASP A 39 -2.29 -3.73 -2.55
N LEU A 40 -3.40 -2.99 -2.71
CA LEU A 40 -3.40 -1.52 -2.84
C LEU A 40 -2.82 -0.84 -1.60
N MET A 41 -3.24 -1.27 -0.40
CA MET A 41 -2.75 -0.71 0.85
C MET A 41 -1.27 -1.08 1.07
N ALA A 42 -0.87 -2.31 0.77
CA ALA A 42 0.52 -2.76 0.86
C ALA A 42 1.43 -1.95 -0.07
N SER A 43 0.99 -1.69 -1.31
CA SER A 43 1.70 -0.85 -2.27
C SER A 43 1.94 0.57 -1.74
N LYS A 44 0.92 1.17 -1.10
CA LYS A 44 1.07 2.49 -0.46
C LYS A 44 2.07 2.47 0.68
N ILE A 45 1.95 1.52 1.60
CA ILE A 45 2.84 1.40 2.75
C ILE A 45 4.27 1.18 2.26
N TRP A 46 4.47 0.33 1.24
CA TRP A 46 5.77 0.11 0.61
C TRP A 46 6.36 1.39 0.03
N GLN A 47 5.58 2.15 -0.76
CA GLN A 47 6.03 3.41 -1.35
C GLN A 47 6.44 4.44 -0.28
N GLU A 48 5.67 4.52 0.80
CA GLU A 48 5.92 5.47 1.90
C GLU A 48 7.09 5.06 2.81
N SER A 49 7.38 3.76 2.93
CA SER A 49 8.42 3.23 3.84
C SER A 49 9.76 2.93 3.15
N HIS A 50 9.72 2.27 1.99
CA HIS A 50 10.90 1.74 1.30
C HIS A 50 11.09 2.37 -0.08
N GLY A 51 9.99 2.67 -0.80
CA GLY A 51 10.05 3.17 -2.17
C GLY A 51 10.84 4.47 -2.31
N SER A 52 10.86 5.32 -1.28
CA SER A 52 11.69 6.53 -1.21
C SER A 52 13.19 6.25 -1.05
N VAL A 53 13.56 5.09 -0.52
CA VAL A 53 14.96 4.70 -0.20
C VAL A 53 15.54 3.78 -1.26
N THR A 54 14.76 2.80 -1.74
CA THR A 54 15.24 1.76 -2.67
C THR A 54 14.89 2.07 -4.13
N GLY A 55 13.87 2.90 -4.39
CA GLY A 55 13.31 3.12 -5.72
C GLY A 55 12.61 1.90 -6.33
N GLN A 56 12.55 0.78 -5.61
CA GLN A 56 11.88 -0.45 -6.06
C GLN A 56 10.36 -0.27 -5.94
N GLN A 57 9.62 -0.65 -6.99
CA GLN A 57 8.17 -0.59 -6.97
C GLN A 57 7.58 -1.84 -6.32
N TRP A 58 6.37 -1.72 -5.75
CA TRP A 58 5.75 -2.81 -5.00
C TRP A 58 5.57 -4.10 -5.83
N TRP A 59 5.21 -3.99 -7.10
CA TRP A 59 5.05 -5.15 -7.99
C TRP A 59 6.37 -5.85 -8.34
N ASP A 60 7.51 -5.19 -8.12
CA ASP A 60 8.83 -5.77 -8.28
C ASP A 60 9.28 -6.49 -7.00
N VAL A 61 8.53 -6.38 -5.90
CA VAL A 61 8.80 -7.14 -4.67
C VAL A 61 8.36 -8.58 -4.87
N MET A 62 9.29 -9.52 -4.67
CA MET A 62 9.03 -10.94 -4.85
C MET A 62 7.89 -11.41 -3.93
N ARG A 63 6.82 -11.94 -4.53
CA ARG A 63 5.67 -12.49 -3.79
C ARG A 63 6.13 -13.60 -2.85
N GLY A 64 5.61 -13.57 -1.62
CA GLY A 64 5.94 -14.54 -0.58
C GLY A 64 7.27 -14.31 0.14
N SER A 65 8.09 -13.34 -0.28
CA SER A 65 9.28 -12.89 0.48
C SER A 65 8.90 -12.26 1.81
N ASP A 66 9.88 -12.10 2.70
CA ASP A 66 9.65 -11.47 4.01
C ASP A 66 9.16 -10.02 3.88
N ALA A 67 9.75 -9.25 2.96
CA ALA A 67 9.30 -7.88 2.67
C ALA A 67 7.84 -7.87 2.20
N HIS A 68 7.48 -8.78 1.28
CA HIS A 68 6.11 -8.91 0.82
C HIS A 68 5.15 -9.23 1.98
N ARG A 69 5.47 -10.25 2.79
CA ARG A 69 4.63 -10.66 3.94
C ARG A 69 4.50 -9.53 4.96
N GLN A 70 5.57 -8.79 5.23
CA GLN A 70 5.53 -7.66 6.17
C GLN A 70 4.58 -6.56 5.70
N MET A 71 4.63 -6.18 4.42
CA MET A 71 3.73 -5.15 3.89
C MET A 71 2.27 -5.61 3.83
N ILE A 72 2.02 -6.88 3.48
CA ILE A 72 0.66 -7.46 3.54
C ILE A 72 0.11 -7.45 4.97
N ASN A 73 0.93 -7.84 5.95
CA ASN A 73 0.52 -7.82 7.36
C ASN A 73 0.26 -6.38 7.84
N ALA A 74 1.10 -5.42 7.44
CA ALA A 74 0.90 -4.00 7.75
C ALA A 74 -0.40 -3.47 7.13
N ALA A 75 -0.69 -3.84 5.88
CA ALA A 75 -1.93 -3.50 5.20
C ALA A 75 -3.16 -4.07 5.92
N LEU A 76 -3.14 -5.35 6.31
CA LEU A 76 -4.21 -5.97 7.07
C LEU A 76 -4.42 -5.31 8.44
N MET A 77 -3.34 -4.93 9.14
CA MET A 77 -3.44 -4.18 10.39
C MET A 77 -4.08 -2.80 10.18
N ALA A 78 -3.66 -2.07 9.14
CA ALA A 78 -4.22 -0.76 8.80
C ALA A 78 -5.72 -0.86 8.44
N LEU A 79 -6.14 -1.97 7.85
CA LEU A 79 -7.53 -2.26 7.49
C LEU A 79 -8.33 -2.93 8.62
N GLY A 80 -7.77 -3.08 9.82
CA GLY A 80 -8.45 -3.68 10.98
C GLY A 80 -8.77 -5.17 10.83
N SER A 81 -8.08 -5.88 9.93
CA SER A 81 -8.39 -7.26 9.53
C SER A 81 -7.24 -8.26 9.78
N TYR A 82 -6.29 -7.89 10.63
CA TYR A 82 -5.19 -8.76 11.01
C TYR A 82 -5.63 -9.76 12.10
N ASP A 83 -5.67 -11.05 11.76
CA ASP A 83 -5.88 -12.11 12.75
C ASP A 83 -4.53 -12.62 13.27
N ARG A 84 -4.24 -12.30 14.54
CA ARG A 84 -2.97 -12.63 15.21
C ARG A 84 -2.81 -14.14 15.47
N LYS A 85 -3.85 -14.95 15.29
CA LYS A 85 -3.83 -16.38 15.66
C LYS A 85 -3.21 -17.33 14.63
N ALA A 86 -2.72 -16.84 13.50
CA ALA A 86 -2.12 -17.66 12.44
C ALA A 86 -0.60 -17.48 12.26
N ALA A 87 0.08 -16.84 13.23
CA ALA A 87 1.53 -16.64 13.25
C ALA A 87 2.23 -17.60 14.21
#